data_AF-J2HYS6-F1
#
_entry.id   AF-J2HYS6-F1
#
_cell.length_a   1.000
_cell.length_b   1.000
_cell.length_c   1.000
_cell.angle_alpha   90.00
_cell.angle_beta   90.00
_cell.angle_gamma   90.00
#
_symmetry.space_group_name_H-M   'P 1'
#
loop_
_entity.id
_entity.type
_entity.pdbx_description
1 polymer ?
#
loop_
_entity_poly.entity_id
_entity_poly.type
_entity_poly.pdbx_seq_one_letter_code
_entity_poly.pdbx_strand_id
1 'polypeptide(L)'
;MILYHLLKGTLRFNALKRELGDCSQRLLIKQLRELEEDGLVERKVFAVIPPKVEYSISEEGRTLAPILLGLRDWGHGWLTRRNLVARDDHLSEKDTGVSSAA
;
A
#
# COMPACT_ATOMS: atom_id res chain seq x y z
N MET A 1 2.96 2.72 -5.57
CA MET A 1 1.83 2.01 -4.92
C MET A 1 2.20 1.26 -3.64
N ILE A 2 3.43 0.76 -3.39
CA ILE A 2 3.76 0.03 -2.14
C ILE A 2 3.43 0.83 -0.87
N LEU A 3 4.03 2.01 -0.70
CA LEU A 3 3.79 2.87 0.46
C LEU A 3 2.30 3.24 0.61
N TYR A 4 1.62 3.50 -0.51
CA TYR A 4 0.18 3.77 -0.50
C TYR A 4 -0.66 2.60 0.03
N HIS A 5 -0.36 1.35 -0.33
CA HIS A 5 -1.05 0.19 0.25
C HIS A 5 -0.68 -0.01 1.72
N LEU A 6 0.59 0.22 2.10
CA LEU A 6 1.03 0.09 3.50
C LEU A 6 0.50 1.20 4.41
N LEU A 7 0.11 2.36 3.87
CA LEU A 7 -0.63 3.39 4.60
C LEU A 7 -2.00 2.88 5.09
N LYS A 8 -2.62 1.96 4.35
CA LYS A 8 -3.92 1.38 4.73
C LYS A 8 -3.79 0.31 5.81
N GLY A 9 -2.60 -0.29 5.95
CA GLY A 9 -2.34 -1.27 6.98
C GLY A 9 -1.19 -2.22 6.66
N THR A 10 -0.91 -3.08 7.64
CA THR A 10 0.13 -4.09 7.56
C THR A 10 -0.25 -5.20 6.57
N LEU A 11 0.66 -5.54 5.65
CA LEU A 11 0.43 -6.54 4.61
C LEU A 11 1.52 -7.62 4.57
N ARG A 12 1.13 -8.84 4.21
CA ARG A 12 2.07 -9.91 3.85
C ARG A 12 2.51 -9.77 2.39
N PHE A 13 3.67 -10.33 2.04
CA PHE A 13 4.22 -10.27 0.67
C PHE A 13 3.19 -10.60 -0.42
N ASN A 14 2.48 -11.72 -0.29
CA ASN A 14 1.51 -12.16 -1.30
C ASN A 14 0.27 -11.24 -1.38
N ALA A 15 -0.14 -10.64 -0.27
CA ALA A 15 -1.22 -9.66 -0.28
C ALA A 15 -0.77 -8.40 -1.01
N LEU A 16 0.40 -7.88 -0.65
CA LEU A 16 0.98 -6.71 -1.31
C LEU A 16 1.22 -6.95 -2.82
N LYS A 17 1.70 -8.13 -3.21
CA LYS A 17 1.86 -8.50 -4.63
C LYS A 17 0.53 -8.49 -5.38
N ARG A 18 -0.55 -8.98 -4.75
CA ARG A 18 -1.90 -8.97 -5.35
C ARG A 18 -2.42 -7.55 -5.52
N GLU A 19 -2.24 -6.70 -4.52
CA GLU A 19 -2.61 -5.28 -4.58
C GLU A 19 -1.87 -4.53 -5.70
N LEU A 20 -0.63 -4.92 -6.00
CA LEU A 20 0.20 -4.29 -7.03
C LEU A 20 0.01 -4.88 -8.45
N GLY A 21 -0.84 -5.90 -8.62
CA GLY A 21 -1.12 -6.51 -9.92
C GLY A 21 0.11 -7.14 -10.59
N ASP A 22 0.42 -6.70 -11.81
CA ASP A 22 1.46 -7.25 -12.71
C ASP A 22 2.92 -6.98 -12.26
N CYS A 23 3.15 -6.79 -10.96
CA CYS A 23 4.49 -6.61 -10.42
C CYS A 23 5.23 -7.95 -10.31
N SER A 24 6.41 -8.03 -10.95
CA SER A 24 7.28 -9.20 -10.80
C SER A 24 7.73 -9.37 -9.34
N GLN A 25 7.79 -10.61 -8.87
CA GLN A 25 8.24 -10.91 -7.50
C GLN A 25 9.64 -10.36 -7.21
N ARG A 26 10.56 -10.45 -8.18
CA ARG A 26 11.93 -9.93 -8.05
C ARG A 26 11.94 -8.41 -7.85
N LEU A 27 11.10 -7.69 -8.58
CA LEU A 27 10.98 -6.24 -8.44
C LEU A 27 10.38 -5.86 -7.09
N LEU A 28 9.32 -6.53 -6.66
CA LEU A 28 8.70 -6.23 -5.36
C LEU A 28 9.67 -6.47 -4.20
N ILE A 29 10.43 -7.57 -4.22
CA ILE A 29 11.45 -7.84 -3.21
C ILE A 29 12.52 -6.74 -3.20
N LYS A 30 13.01 -6.34 -4.38
CA LYS A 30 14.00 -5.27 -4.50
C LYS A 30 13.48 -3.97 -3.88
N GLN A 31 12.27 -3.55 -4.27
CA GLN A 31 11.68 -2.29 -3.80
C GLN A 31 11.35 -2.31 -2.30
N LEU A 32 10.91 -3.44 -1.76
CA LEU A 32 10.70 -3.57 -0.31
C LEU A 32 12.00 -3.47 0.48
N ARG A 33 13.10 -4.02 -0.04
CA ARG A 33 14.43 -3.89 0.60
C ARG A 33 14.92 -2.46 0.56
N GLU A 34 14.82 -1.79 -0.59
CA GLU A 34 15.20 -0.37 -0.72
C GLU A 34 14.40 0.50 0.26
N LEU A 35 13.08 0.30 0.35
CA LEU A 35 12.24 1.04 1.30
C LEU A 35 12.52 0.71 2.78
N GLU A 36 12.96 -0.51 3.08
CA GLU A 36 13.40 -0.92 4.42
C GLU A 36 14.75 -0.28 4.77
N GLU A 37 15.69 -0.26 3.83
CA GLU A 37 17.01 0.39 3.96
C GLU A 37 16.88 1.91 4.12
N ASP A 38 15.92 2.53 3.42
CA ASP A 38 15.59 3.95 3.54
C ASP A 38 14.80 4.28 4.83
N GLY A 39 14.42 3.28 5.63
CA GLY A 39 13.69 3.46 6.88
C GLY A 39 12.21 3.83 6.72
N LEU A 40 11.63 3.66 5.53
CA LEU A 40 10.23 4.00 5.22
C LEU A 40 9.26 2.83 5.46
N VAL A 41 9.77 1.60 5.46
CA VAL A 41 9.01 0.37 5.67
C VAL A 41 9.66 -0.48 6.74
N GLU A 42 8.84 -1.05 7.62
CA GLU A 42 9.27 -1.99 8.63
C GLU A 42 8.91 -3.42 8.21
N ARG A 43 9.86 -4.34 8.41
CA ARG A 43 9.67 -5.78 8.14
C ARG A 43 9.67 -6.54 9.46
N LYS A 44 8.58 -7.25 9.76
CA LYS A 44 8.45 -8.07 10.96
C LYS A 44 8.31 -9.55 10.64
N VAL A 45 9.17 -10.37 11.25
CA VAL A 45 9.12 -11.84 11.14
C VAL A 45 8.42 -12.40 12.37
N PHE A 46 7.42 -13.25 12.15
CA PHE A 46 6.72 -13.96 13.21
C PHE A 46 7.06 -15.45 13.16
N ALA A 47 7.66 -15.94 14.24
CA ALA A 47 7.98 -17.35 14.44
C ALA A 47 6.75 -18.18 14.88
N VAL A 48 5.67 -18.08 14.10
CA VAL A 48 4.47 -18.92 14.23
C VAL A 48 4.57 -20.10 13.25
N ILE A 49 3.67 -21.09 13.36
CA ILE A 49 3.56 -22.18 12.38
C ILE A 49 2.30 -21.96 11.54
N PRO A 50 2.42 -21.75 10.21
CA PRO A 50 3.65 -21.56 9.42
C PRO A 50 4.26 -20.16 9.63
N PRO A 51 5.59 -19.99 9.50
CA PRO A 51 6.23 -18.69 9.66
C PRO A 51 5.63 -17.64 8.71
N LYS A 52 5.46 -16.41 9.21
CA LYS A 52 4.96 -15.31 8.38
C LYS A 52 5.82 -14.06 8.51
N VAL A 53 5.85 -13.30 7.42
CA VAL A 53 6.51 -12.01 7.33
C VAL A 53 5.47 -10.98 6.97
N GLU A 54 5.48 -9.87 7.70
CA GLU A 54 4.60 -8.74 7.50
C GLU A 54 5.42 -7.47 7.26
N TYR A 55 4.84 -6.56 6.48
CA TYR A 55 5.40 -5.28 6.14
C TYR A 55 4.42 -4.19 6.59
N SER A 56 4.93 -3.18 7.26
CA SER A 56 4.17 -2.01 7.71
C SER A 56 4.91 -0.74 7.31
N ILE A 57 4.18 0.37 7.18
CA ILE A 57 4.83 1.68 7.05
C ILE A 57 5.47 2.08 8.38
N SER A 58 6.68 2.64 8.34
CA SER A 58 7.35 3.15 9.53
C SER A 58 6.75 4.49 9.98
N GLU A 59 7.16 4.98 11.15
CA GLU A 59 6.86 6.34 11.62
C GLU A 59 7.27 7.39 10.58
N GLU A 60 8.50 7.31 10.07
CA GLU A 60 9.02 8.21 9.05
C GLU A 60 8.25 8.07 7.73
N GLY A 61 7.96 6.84 7.29
CA GLY A 61 7.18 6.60 6.08
C GLY A 61 5.78 7.25 6.12
N ARG A 62 5.17 7.37 7.31
CA ARG A 62 3.88 8.05 7.47
C ARG A 62 3.94 9.55 7.20
N THR A 63 5.10 10.19 7.34
CA THR A 63 5.28 11.62 7.03
C THR A 63 5.04 11.91 5.54
N LEU A 64 5.21 10.89 4.67
CA LEU A 64 4.94 10.98 3.23
C LEU A 64 3.45 10.89 2.88
N ALA A 65 2.57 10.55 3.82
CA ALA A 65 1.15 10.35 3.54
C ALA A 65 0.47 11.56 2.86
N PRO A 66 0.68 12.82 3.30
CA PRO A 66 0.05 13.97 2.66
C PRO A 66 0.45 14.13 1.19
N ILE A 67 1.71 13.82 0.85
CA ILE A 67 2.24 13.91 -0.52
C ILE A 67 1.59 12.83 -1.39
N LEU A 68 1.55 11.59 -0.91
CA LEU A 68 0.96 10.46 -1.64
C LEU A 68 -0.55 10.66 -1.88
N LEU A 69 -1.27 11.15 -0.87
CA LEU A 69 -2.70 11.45 -0.98
C LEU A 69 -2.96 12.66 -1.90
N GLY A 70 -2.14 13.71 -1.81
CA GLY A 70 -2.24 14.86 -2.71
C GLY A 70 -2.03 14.47 -4.17
N LEU A 71 -1.07 13.58 -4.44
CA LEU A 71 -0.84 13.07 -5.80
C LEU A 71 -2.03 12.25 -6.32
N ARG A 72 -2.63 11.41 -5.46
CA ARG A 72 -3.86 10.66 -5.79
C ARG A 72 -5.00 11.61 -6.14
N ASP A 73 -5.25 12.60 -5.29
CA ASP A 73 -6.37 13.53 -5.44
C ASP A 73 -6.21 14.40 -6.70
N TRP A 74 -4.98 14.84 -6.98
CA TRP A 74 -4.65 15.50 -8.24
C TRP A 74 -4.91 14.59 -9.45
N GLY A 75 -4.48 13.32 -9.39
CA GLY A 75 -4.68 12.35 -10.46
C GLY A 75 -6.16 12.09 -10.75
N HIS A 76 -6.97 11.96 -9.70
CA HIS A 76 -8.43 11.85 -9.83
C HIS A 76 -9.01 13.10 -10.51
N GLY A 77 -8.66 14.30 -10.04
CA GLY A 77 -9.12 15.53 -10.67
C GLY A 77 -8.68 15.67 -12.12
N TRP A 78 -7.48 15.19 -12.46
CA TRP A 78 -6.96 15.19 -13.84
C TRP A 78 -7.76 14.28 -14.77
N LEU A 79 -8.16 13.09 -14.29
CA LEU A 79 -9.00 12.13 -15.02
C LEU A 79 -10.42 12.67 -15.22
N THR A 80 -11.03 13.18 -14.14
CA THR A 80 -12.39 13.76 -14.18
C THR A 80 -12.48 14.90 -15.19
N ARG A 81 -11.50 15.81 -15.23
CA ARG A 81 -11.47 16.91 -16.21
C ARG A 81 -11.37 16.45 -17.67
N ARG A 82 -10.96 15.21 -17.91
CA ARG A 82 -10.83 14.61 -19.26
C ARG A 82 -11.95 13.63 -19.60
N ASN A 83 -12.95 13.50 -18.72
CA ASN A 83 -14.01 12.49 -18.83
C ASN A 83 -13.44 11.06 -18.99
N LEU A 84 -12.30 10.81 -18.34
CA LEU A 84 -11.67 9.50 -18.26
C LEU A 84 -11.95 8.92 -16.89
N VAL A 85 -12.17 7.61 -16.83
CA VAL A 85 -12.23 6.87 -15.57
C VAL A 85 -10.87 6.22 -15.34
N ALA A 86 -10.40 6.20 -14.09
CA ALA A 86 -9.28 5.33 -13.76
C ALA A 86 -9.66 3.92 -14.22
N ARG A 87 -8.74 3.19 -14.88
CA ARG A 87 -8.97 1.75 -15.01
C ARG A 87 -9.12 1.24 -13.58
N ASP A 88 -10.18 0.46 -13.32
CA ASP A 88 -10.41 -0.15 -12.02
C ASP A 88 -9.21 -1.05 -11.67
N ASP A 89 -8.17 -0.44 -11.12
CA ASP A 89 -7.19 -1.11 -10.29
C ASP A 89 -8.02 -1.70 -9.15
N HIS A 90 -7.81 -2.98 -8.85
CA HIS A 90 -8.52 -3.81 -7.89
C HIS A 90 -8.45 -3.29 -6.43
N LEU A 91 -8.83 -2.03 -6.21
CA LEU A 91 -8.91 -1.35 -4.93
C LEU A 91 -10.28 -1.67 -4.35
N SER A 92 -10.40 -2.87 -3.80
CA SER A 92 -11.57 -3.33 -3.05
C SER A 92 -12.04 -2.24 -2.07
N GLU A 93 -13.21 -1.68 -2.34
CA GLU A 93 -14.09 -1.02 -1.37
C GLU A 93 -14.54 -2.04 -0.32
N LYS A 94 -13.64 -2.46 0.55
CA LYS A 94 -13.97 -3.16 1.79
C LYS A 94 -12.99 -2.69 2.83
N ASP A 95 -13.35 -1.59 3.50
CA ASP A 95 -13.03 -1.28 4.90
C ASP A 95 -13.30 0.21 5.18
N THR A 96 -14.54 0.64 4.92
CA THR A 96 -15.19 1.71 5.70
C THR A 96 -16.35 1.10 6.48
N GLY A 97 -16.04 0.05 7.23
CA GLY A 97 -16.86 -0.38 8.36
C GLY A 97 -16.61 0.56 9.54
N VAL A 98 -17.00 1.83 9.42
CA VAL A 98 -17.25 2.65 10.62
C VAL A 98 -18.53 2.07 11.22
N SER A 99 -18.33 1.21 12.20
CA SER A 99 -19.36 0.80 13.15
C SER A 99 -19.93 2.05 13.81
N SER A 100 -21.06 2.52 13.30
CA SER A 100 -21.93 3.43 14.00
C SER A 100 -22.64 2.61 15.08
N ALA A 101 -22.14 2.69 16.30
CA ALA A 101 -22.89 2.33 17.48
C ALA A 101 -24.05 3.33 17.65
N ALA A 102 -25.27 2.85 17.47
CA ALA A 102 -26.50 3.43 17.99
C ALA A 102 -27.48 2.27 18.26
#